data_AF-H6QCE0-F1
#
_entry.id   AF-H6QCE0-F1
#
_cell.length_a   1.000
_cell.length_b   1.000
_cell.length_c   1.000
_cell.angle_alpha   90.00
_cell.angle_beta   90.00
_cell.angle_gamma   90.00
#
_symmetry.space_group_name_H-M   'P 1'
#
loop_
_entity.id
_entity.type
_entity.pdbx_description
1 polymer ?
#
loop_
_entity_poly.entity_id
_entity_poly.type
_entity_poly.pdbx_seq_one_letter_code
_entity_poly.pdbx_strand_id
1 'polypeptide(L)'
;MELVIPLCGPWGDFDDATIIVRESSALVVGRTGSEFDERAVGVEEVESVARSYMALYDWLAGEVAKVLGVEYSPAGGGLAQWLRAHVAFIDAAGVRWAKIVDGLGPFTVRRYVKKVYLPYIGHSLTLTYVAYPYPDALVVAENKGRTMAIGSVWVEWGGVKVASAGLRTLPGALLLAQGAPELAPQLGELKKVMEEFVARFASISACR
;
A
#
# COMPACT_ATOMS: atom_id res chain seq x y z
N MET A 1 0.87 11.81 -7.06
CA MET A 1 0.85 10.93 -5.88
C MET A 1 -0.39 11.24 -5.08
N GLU A 2 -1.02 10.24 -4.48
CA GLU A 2 -2.10 10.47 -3.52
C GLU A 2 -2.00 9.56 -2.30
N LEU A 3 -2.48 10.09 -1.18
CA LEU A 3 -2.81 9.34 0.03
C LEU A 3 -4.34 9.18 0.07
N VAL A 4 -4.81 7.95 -0.03
CA VAL A 4 -6.25 7.61 -0.02
C VAL A 4 -6.60 6.96 1.31
N ILE A 5 -7.46 7.61 2.07
CA ILE A 5 -7.86 7.24 3.43
C ILE A 5 -9.37 7.00 3.48
N PRO A 6 -9.83 5.74 3.51
CA PRO A 6 -11.23 5.46 3.83
C PRO A 6 -11.45 5.69 5.33
N LEU A 7 -12.43 6.50 5.69
CA LEU A 7 -12.76 6.78 7.10
C LEU A 7 -13.71 5.74 7.68
N CYS A 8 -14.60 5.15 6.86
CA CYS A 8 -15.59 4.16 7.28
C CYS A 8 -16.45 4.64 8.45
N GLY A 9 -16.80 5.92 8.41
CA GLY A 9 -17.47 6.62 9.50
C GLY A 9 -17.68 8.10 9.17
N PRO A 10 -18.49 8.78 9.99
CA PRO A 10 -18.93 10.13 9.68
C PRO A 10 -17.79 11.14 9.79
N TRP A 11 -17.78 12.11 8.88
CA TRP A 11 -16.84 13.22 8.87
C TRP A 11 -17.48 14.46 8.26
N GLY A 12 -17.59 15.54 9.04
CA GLY A 12 -18.37 16.72 8.64
C GLY A 12 -19.82 16.34 8.34
N ASP A 13 -20.28 16.66 7.13
CA ASP A 13 -21.64 16.32 6.65
C ASP A 13 -21.74 14.92 6.00
N PHE A 14 -20.62 14.21 5.86
CA PHE A 14 -20.60 12.88 5.25
C PHE A 14 -20.94 11.80 6.29
N ASP A 15 -21.82 10.86 5.93
CA ASP A 15 -22.11 9.66 6.72
C ASP A 15 -20.95 8.67 6.73
N ASP A 16 -20.28 8.57 5.57
CA ASP A 16 -19.05 7.83 5.32
C ASP A 16 -18.27 8.56 4.23
N ALA A 17 -16.97 8.69 4.42
CA ALA A 17 -16.10 9.48 3.57
C ALA A 17 -14.77 8.78 3.28
N THR A 18 -14.25 9.05 2.10
CA THR A 18 -12.87 8.78 1.70
C THR A 18 -12.18 10.10 1.44
N ILE A 19 -11.07 10.32 2.12
CA ILE A 19 -10.20 11.48 1.89
C ILE A 19 -9.12 11.07 0.88
N ILE A 20 -8.97 11.86 -0.18
CA ILE A 20 -7.92 11.71 -1.18
C ILE A 20 -7.05 12.96 -1.11
N VAL A 21 -5.84 12.83 -0.58
CA VAL A 21 -4.90 13.94 -0.45
C VAL A 21 -3.84 13.87 -1.54
N ARG A 22 -3.66 14.97 -2.26
CA ARG A 22 -2.65 15.21 -3.30
C ARG A 22 -1.73 16.34 -2.86
N GLU A 23 -0.67 16.61 -3.65
CA GLU A 23 0.36 17.59 -3.26
C GLU A 23 -0.15 19.01 -2.95
N SER A 24 -1.25 19.44 -3.55
CA SER A 24 -1.79 20.80 -3.41
C SER A 24 -3.30 20.85 -3.20
N SER A 25 -3.95 19.70 -3.03
CA SER A 25 -5.40 19.61 -2.89
C SER A 25 -5.79 18.40 -2.06
N ALA A 26 -6.93 18.52 -1.40
CA ALA A 26 -7.62 17.40 -0.79
C ALA A 26 -9.03 17.32 -1.38
N LEU A 27 -9.49 16.10 -1.57
CA LEU A 27 -10.84 15.79 -2.03
C LEU A 27 -11.48 14.87 -1.01
N VAL A 28 -12.72 15.15 -0.64
CA VAL A 28 -13.51 14.26 0.20
C VAL A 28 -14.68 13.76 -0.62
N VAL A 29 -14.80 12.44 -0.67
CA VAL A 29 -15.78 11.74 -1.48
C VAL A 29 -16.57 10.81 -0.57
N GLY A 30 -17.89 10.84 -0.63
CA GLY A 30 -18.69 10.05 0.30
C GLY A 30 -20.18 10.21 0.14
N ARG A 31 -20.94 9.64 1.08
CA ARG A 31 -22.39 9.73 1.10
C ARG A 31 -22.86 10.84 2.04
N THR A 32 -23.82 11.64 1.59
CA THR A 32 -24.51 12.68 2.38
C THR A 32 -26.01 12.38 2.38
N GLY A 33 -26.50 11.71 3.43
CA GLY A 33 -27.87 11.20 3.46
C GLY A 33 -28.12 10.15 2.37
N SER A 34 -28.98 10.46 1.39
CA SER A 34 -29.31 9.56 0.27
C SER A 34 -28.45 9.77 -0.98
N GLU A 35 -27.61 10.81 -1.02
CA GLU A 35 -26.86 11.20 -2.21
C GLU A 35 -25.36 10.94 -2.03
N PHE A 36 -24.65 10.88 -3.16
CA PHE A 36 -23.21 10.83 -3.20
C PHE A 36 -22.67 12.23 -3.53
N ASP A 37 -21.67 12.66 -2.79
CA ASP A 37 -21.11 14.00 -2.88
C ASP A 37 -19.57 13.94 -2.95
N GLU A 38 -19.00 14.93 -3.62
CA GLU A 38 -17.56 15.11 -3.82
C GLU A 38 -17.21 16.58 -3.61
N ARG A 39 -16.40 16.86 -2.58
CA ARG A 39 -16.04 18.22 -2.18
C ARG A 39 -14.54 18.41 -2.16
N ALA A 40 -14.06 19.43 -2.85
CA ALA A 40 -12.69 19.91 -2.70
C ALA A 40 -12.58 20.65 -1.36
N VAL A 41 -11.55 20.32 -0.58
CA VAL A 41 -11.27 20.91 0.74
C VAL A 41 -9.79 21.33 0.84
N GLY A 42 -9.49 22.21 1.79
CA GLY A 42 -8.11 22.55 2.11
C GLY A 42 -7.36 21.35 2.70
N VAL A 43 -6.07 21.22 2.36
CA VAL A 43 -5.19 20.18 2.96
C VAL A 43 -5.13 20.32 4.48
N GLU A 44 -5.19 21.55 4.98
CA GLU A 44 -5.17 21.88 6.42
C GLU A 44 -6.38 21.27 7.16
N GLU A 45 -7.54 21.17 6.49
CA GLU A 45 -8.78 20.64 7.08
C GLU A 45 -8.69 19.13 7.33
N VAL A 46 -7.92 18.41 6.51
CA VAL A 46 -7.76 16.95 6.58
C VAL A 46 -6.48 16.52 7.28
N GLU A 47 -5.57 17.46 7.60
CA GLU A 47 -4.27 17.13 8.18
C GLU A 47 -4.41 16.43 9.55
N SER A 48 -5.35 16.89 10.38
CA SER A 48 -5.62 16.29 11.69
C SER A 48 -6.00 14.81 11.60
N VAL A 49 -6.82 14.46 10.61
CA VAL A 49 -7.26 13.08 10.33
C VAL A 49 -6.11 12.29 9.70
N ALA A 50 -5.41 12.88 8.74
CA ALA A 50 -4.32 12.22 8.01
C ALA A 50 -3.14 11.86 8.92
N ARG A 51 -2.88 12.62 10.00
CA ARG A 51 -1.71 12.47 10.86
C ARG A 51 -1.50 11.04 11.38
N SER A 52 -2.54 10.37 11.85
CA SER A 52 -2.44 8.99 12.37
C SER A 52 -2.09 7.99 11.26
N TYR A 53 -2.64 8.20 10.06
CA TYR A 53 -2.34 7.37 8.89
C TYR A 53 -0.96 7.65 8.31
N MET A 54 -0.50 8.90 8.35
CA MET A 54 0.87 9.27 7.99
C MET A 54 1.86 8.57 8.92
N ALA A 55 1.63 8.61 10.24
CA ALA A 55 2.46 7.92 11.21
C ALA A 55 2.47 6.38 11.00
N LEU A 56 1.33 5.81 10.62
CA LEU A 56 1.22 4.40 10.26
C LEU A 56 2.08 4.05 9.04
N TYR A 57 2.05 4.90 8.00
CA TYR A 57 2.90 4.72 6.82
C TYR A 57 4.38 4.97 7.13
N ASP A 58 4.72 5.96 7.96
CA ASP A 58 6.10 6.18 8.43
C ASP A 58 6.66 4.95 9.14
N TRP A 59 5.83 4.31 9.98
CA TRP A 59 6.18 3.05 10.61
C TRP A 59 6.40 1.94 9.57
N LEU A 60 5.48 1.79 8.60
CA LEU A 60 5.62 0.79 7.51
C LEU A 60 6.92 1.00 6.73
N ALA A 61 7.21 2.23 6.34
CA ALA A 61 8.42 2.57 5.63
C ALA A 61 9.67 2.31 6.47
N GLY A 62 9.66 2.63 7.76
CA GLY A 62 10.75 2.30 8.68
C GLY A 62 11.03 0.79 8.77
N GLU A 63 10.00 -0.05 8.84
CA GLU A 63 10.18 -1.51 8.86
C GLU A 63 10.63 -2.07 7.51
N VAL A 64 10.04 -1.61 6.40
CA VAL A 64 10.49 -1.96 5.04
C VAL A 64 11.95 -1.56 4.84
N ALA A 65 12.36 -0.40 5.35
CA ALA A 65 13.72 0.11 5.28
C ALA A 65 14.72 -0.83 5.97
N LYS A 66 14.39 -1.30 7.18
CA LYS A 66 15.19 -2.29 7.91
C LYS A 66 15.32 -3.60 7.13
N VAL A 67 14.21 -4.12 6.59
CA VAL A 67 14.21 -5.41 5.86
C VAL A 67 15.04 -5.34 4.58
N LEU A 68 14.96 -4.23 3.84
CA LEU A 68 15.66 -4.07 2.57
C LEU A 68 17.09 -3.51 2.74
N GLY A 69 17.42 -2.97 3.90
CA GLY A 69 18.69 -2.29 4.17
C GLY A 69 18.80 -0.98 3.38
N VAL A 70 17.75 -0.16 3.42
CA VAL A 70 17.75 1.21 2.90
C VAL A 70 17.51 2.19 4.05
N GLU A 71 17.84 3.46 3.86
CA GLU A 71 17.57 4.50 4.85
C GLU A 71 16.14 5.01 4.69
N TYR A 72 15.48 5.24 5.82
CA TYR A 72 14.22 5.96 5.89
C TYR A 72 14.25 6.95 7.05
N SER A 73 13.88 8.19 6.74
CA SER A 73 13.67 9.24 7.72
C SER A 73 12.35 9.92 7.40
N PRO A 74 11.38 9.96 8.33
CA PRO A 74 10.15 10.72 8.15
C PRO A 74 10.50 12.16 7.80
N ALA A 75 9.86 12.70 6.76
CA ALA A 75 10.08 14.10 6.41
C ALA A 75 9.42 15.01 7.44
N GLY A 76 10.16 16.03 7.89
CA GLY A 76 9.56 17.18 8.55
C GLY A 76 8.75 18.02 7.55
N GLY A 77 7.81 18.81 8.07
CA GLY A 77 6.95 19.69 7.27
C GLY A 77 5.51 19.21 7.15
N GLY A 78 4.77 19.80 6.20
CA GLY A 78 3.35 19.49 5.97
C GLY A 78 3.12 18.23 5.12
N LEU A 79 1.85 17.84 4.98
CA LEU A 79 1.42 16.62 4.30
C LEU A 79 1.98 16.47 2.88
N ALA A 80 2.03 17.56 2.10
CA ALA A 80 2.59 17.53 0.75
C ALA A 80 4.08 17.14 0.70
N GLN A 81 4.87 17.67 1.64
CA GLN A 81 6.29 17.34 1.75
C GLN A 81 6.49 15.91 2.22
N TRP A 82 5.69 15.47 3.19
CA TRP A 82 5.65 14.09 3.64
C TRP A 82 5.34 13.12 2.50
N LEU A 83 4.32 13.44 1.69
CA LEU A 83 3.91 12.61 0.56
C LEU A 83 5.06 12.45 -0.43
N ARG A 84 5.72 13.53 -0.85
CA ARG A 84 6.88 13.46 -1.77
C ARG A 84 8.03 12.63 -1.20
N ALA A 85 8.32 12.77 0.10
CA ALA A 85 9.38 12.00 0.74
C ALA A 85 9.06 10.50 0.78
N HIS A 86 7.80 10.15 1.07
CA HIS A 86 7.37 8.76 1.12
C HIS A 86 7.48 8.07 -0.25
N VAL A 87 7.26 8.83 -1.32
CA VAL A 87 7.40 8.35 -2.70
C VAL A 87 8.83 8.09 -3.07
N ALA A 88 9.71 9.04 -2.76
CA ALA A 88 11.14 8.86 -2.97
C ALA A 88 11.65 7.62 -2.22
N PHE A 89 11.11 7.36 -1.02
CA PHE A 89 11.39 6.13 -0.29
C PHE A 89 10.89 4.87 -1.02
N ILE A 90 9.64 4.85 -1.49
CA ILE A 90 9.07 3.72 -2.26
C ILE A 90 9.96 3.39 -3.47
N ASP A 91 10.44 4.41 -4.18
CA ASP A 91 11.33 4.24 -5.33
C ASP A 91 12.68 3.66 -4.92
N ALA A 92 13.31 4.20 -3.87
CA ALA A 92 14.58 3.71 -3.36
C ALA A 92 14.49 2.26 -2.85
N ALA A 93 13.44 1.95 -2.10
CA ALA A 93 13.12 0.59 -1.64
C ALA A 93 12.86 -0.35 -2.83
N GLY A 94 12.14 0.13 -3.85
CA GLY A 94 11.91 -0.59 -5.10
C GLY A 94 13.22 -0.95 -5.82
N VAL A 95 14.15 -0.02 -5.95
CA VAL A 95 15.49 -0.27 -6.53
C VAL A 95 16.25 -1.33 -5.73
N ARG A 96 16.16 -1.29 -4.40
CA ARG A 96 16.82 -2.29 -3.55
C ARG A 96 16.19 -3.67 -3.72
N TRP A 97 14.86 -3.74 -3.71
CA TRP A 97 14.11 -4.98 -3.95
C TRP A 97 14.40 -5.55 -5.35
N ALA A 98 14.46 -4.71 -6.39
CA ALA A 98 14.79 -5.10 -7.75
C ALA A 98 16.07 -5.94 -7.81
N LYS A 99 17.13 -5.50 -7.11
CA LYS A 99 18.41 -6.24 -7.04
C LYS A 99 18.27 -7.61 -6.38
N ILE A 100 17.38 -7.74 -5.39
CA ILE A 100 17.13 -9.00 -4.69
C ILE A 100 16.38 -9.96 -5.61
N VAL A 101 15.26 -9.52 -6.19
CA VAL A 101 14.42 -10.36 -7.06
C VAL A 101 15.14 -10.75 -8.35
N ASP A 102 16.01 -9.89 -8.89
CA ASP A 102 16.86 -10.20 -10.05
C ASP A 102 17.77 -11.43 -9.76
N GLY A 103 18.15 -11.66 -8.50
CA GLY A 103 18.98 -12.79 -8.06
C GLY A 103 18.23 -14.10 -7.78
N LEU A 104 16.88 -14.11 -7.79
CA LEU A 104 16.08 -15.31 -7.50
C LEU A 104 15.97 -16.26 -8.70
N GLY A 105 16.30 -15.79 -9.92
CA GLY A 105 16.10 -16.53 -11.15
C GLY A 105 14.62 -16.77 -11.48
N PRO A 106 14.31 -17.64 -12.46
CA PRO A 106 12.94 -17.91 -12.87
C PRO A 106 12.12 -18.59 -11.78
N PHE A 107 10.88 -18.13 -11.58
CA PHE A 107 9.94 -18.75 -10.65
C PHE A 107 8.50 -18.54 -11.09
N THR A 108 7.61 -19.40 -10.59
CA THR A 108 6.17 -19.27 -10.76
C THR A 108 5.50 -19.44 -9.41
N VAL A 109 4.63 -18.50 -9.06
CA VAL A 109 3.82 -18.51 -7.86
C VAL A 109 2.36 -18.50 -8.28
N ARG A 110 1.58 -19.41 -7.70
CA ARG A 110 0.12 -19.36 -7.72
C ARG A 110 -0.36 -19.88 -6.37
N ARG A 111 -0.79 -18.95 -5.51
CA ARG A 111 -1.02 -19.22 -4.10
C ARG A 111 -2.32 -18.62 -3.65
N TYR A 112 -3.13 -19.43 -2.99
CA TYR A 112 -4.35 -18.97 -2.34
C TYR A 112 -4.01 -18.24 -1.05
N VAL A 113 -4.59 -17.06 -0.88
CA VAL A 113 -4.39 -16.18 0.27
C VAL A 113 -5.77 -15.72 0.74
N LYS A 114 -6.05 -15.94 2.03
CA LYS A 114 -7.37 -15.67 2.62
C LYS A 114 -7.77 -14.19 2.56
N LYS A 115 -6.80 -13.28 2.72
CA LYS A 115 -6.99 -11.84 2.58
C LYS A 115 -5.72 -11.25 1.97
N VAL A 116 -5.84 -10.59 0.82
CA VAL A 116 -4.72 -9.90 0.17
C VAL A 116 -4.87 -8.40 0.39
N TYR A 117 -3.85 -7.81 1.00
CA TYR A 117 -3.77 -6.40 1.35
C TYR A 117 -2.83 -5.65 0.40
N LEU A 118 -3.21 -4.44 -0.01
CA LEU A 118 -2.37 -3.57 -0.87
C LEU A 118 -2.29 -2.16 -0.29
N PRO A 119 -1.28 -1.87 0.57
CA PRO A 119 -1.09 -0.54 1.13
C PRO A 119 -0.50 0.45 0.11
N TYR A 120 0.01 -0.05 -1.01
CA TYR A 120 0.54 0.75 -2.12
C TYR A 120 0.02 0.21 -3.46
N ILE A 121 -0.35 1.11 -4.36
CA ILE A 121 -0.63 0.80 -5.77
C ILE A 121 0.18 1.72 -6.65
N GLY A 122 1.26 1.18 -7.23
CA GLY A 122 2.26 1.96 -7.96
C GLY A 122 2.77 3.12 -7.11
N HIS A 123 2.39 4.32 -7.51
CA HIS A 123 2.73 5.60 -6.91
C HIS A 123 1.50 6.17 -6.18
N SER A 124 0.85 5.38 -5.33
CA SER A 124 -0.29 5.81 -4.51
C SER A 124 -0.27 5.04 -3.20
N LEU A 125 -0.39 5.78 -2.10
CA LEU A 125 -0.55 5.23 -0.75
C LEU A 125 -2.05 5.05 -0.56
N THR A 126 -2.51 3.81 -0.54
CA THR A 126 -3.95 3.54 -0.44
C THR A 126 -4.24 2.58 0.69
N LEU A 127 -5.06 3.04 1.63
CA LEU A 127 -5.61 2.23 2.71
C LEU A 127 -6.93 1.56 2.31
N THR A 128 -7.45 1.84 1.11
CA THR A 128 -8.69 1.25 0.60
C THR A 128 -8.61 -0.27 0.58
N TYR A 129 -7.52 -0.83 0.07
CA TYR A 129 -7.31 -2.29 0.00
C TYR A 129 -6.69 -2.86 1.28
N VAL A 130 -6.65 -2.04 2.34
CA VAL A 130 -6.31 -2.46 3.70
C VAL A 130 -7.60 -2.56 4.52
N ALA A 131 -8.47 -1.56 4.40
CA ALA A 131 -9.85 -1.57 4.89
C ALA A 131 -10.68 -2.68 4.26
N TYR A 132 -10.57 -2.83 2.93
CA TYR A 132 -11.34 -3.77 2.13
C TYR A 132 -10.39 -4.68 1.33
N PRO A 133 -9.72 -5.65 1.99
CA PRO A 133 -8.81 -6.55 1.30
C PRO A 133 -9.58 -7.50 0.37
N TYR A 134 -8.89 -8.04 -0.64
CA TYR A 134 -9.48 -9.08 -1.49
C TYR A 134 -9.56 -10.41 -0.70
N PRO A 135 -10.77 -10.91 -0.38
CA PRO A 135 -10.92 -12.16 0.34
C PRO A 135 -10.75 -13.35 -0.60
N ASP A 136 -10.20 -14.45 -0.10
CA ASP A 136 -10.15 -15.75 -0.80
C ASP A 136 -9.56 -15.65 -2.22
N ALA A 137 -8.51 -14.85 -2.36
CA ALA A 137 -7.91 -14.51 -3.64
C ALA A 137 -6.67 -15.36 -3.95
N LEU A 138 -6.26 -15.37 -5.22
CA LEU A 138 -4.98 -15.95 -5.63
C LEU A 138 -3.96 -14.83 -5.83
N VAL A 139 -2.81 -14.96 -5.18
CA VAL A 139 -1.60 -14.21 -5.53
C VAL A 139 -0.83 -15.02 -6.56
N VAL A 140 -0.60 -14.40 -7.71
CA VAL A 140 0.06 -15.03 -8.85
C VAL A 140 1.26 -14.20 -9.26
N ALA A 141 2.39 -14.85 -9.52
CA ALA A 141 3.56 -14.20 -10.06
C ALA A 141 4.26 -15.13 -11.05
N GLU A 142 4.79 -14.55 -12.11
CA GLU A 142 5.62 -15.28 -13.06
C GLU A 142 6.86 -14.44 -13.34
N ASN A 143 8.03 -14.98 -12.99
CA ASN A 143 9.32 -14.44 -13.40
C ASN A 143 9.92 -15.34 -14.48
N LYS A 144 10.00 -14.83 -15.71
CA LYS A 144 10.66 -15.54 -16.83
C LYS A 144 12.14 -15.21 -16.96
N GLY A 145 12.59 -14.20 -16.21
CA GLY A 145 13.92 -13.63 -16.30
C GLY A 145 14.99 -14.48 -15.64
N ARG A 146 16.11 -14.69 -16.32
CA ARG A 146 17.28 -15.41 -15.79
C ARG A 146 18.31 -14.51 -15.11
N THR A 147 18.49 -13.30 -15.64
CA THR A 147 19.49 -12.32 -15.16
C THR A 147 18.85 -11.11 -14.50
N MET A 148 17.62 -10.80 -14.91
CA MET A 148 16.82 -9.68 -14.42
C MET A 148 15.39 -10.15 -14.38
N ALA A 149 14.67 -9.86 -13.30
CA ALA A 149 13.30 -10.28 -13.13
C ALA A 149 12.39 -9.58 -14.16
N ILE A 150 11.60 -10.35 -14.90
CA ILE A 150 10.67 -9.83 -15.90
C ILE A 150 9.30 -10.44 -15.64
N GLY A 151 8.35 -9.58 -15.32
CA GLY A 151 6.97 -9.97 -15.06
C GLY A 151 6.30 -9.08 -14.03
N SER A 152 5.22 -9.61 -13.47
CA SER A 152 4.39 -8.92 -12.48
C SER A 152 3.92 -9.91 -11.43
N VAL A 153 3.57 -9.37 -10.27
CA VAL A 153 2.71 -10.03 -9.29
C VAL A 153 1.32 -9.46 -9.47
N TRP A 154 0.31 -10.31 -9.45
CA TRP A 154 -1.08 -9.89 -9.56
C TRP A 154 -1.98 -10.69 -8.62
N VAL A 155 -3.15 -10.10 -8.36
CA VAL A 155 -4.19 -10.71 -7.55
C VAL A 155 -5.33 -11.11 -8.49
N GLU A 156 -5.74 -12.37 -8.42
CA GLU A 156 -6.96 -12.87 -9.06
C GLU A 156 -8.05 -13.04 -7.99
N TRP A 157 -9.21 -12.44 -8.21
CA TRP A 157 -10.37 -12.56 -7.34
C TRP A 157 -11.62 -12.73 -8.22
N GLY A 158 -12.46 -13.72 -7.90
CA GLY A 158 -13.61 -14.05 -8.75
C GLY A 158 -13.26 -14.48 -10.19
N GLY A 159 -12.04 -14.99 -10.42
CA GLY A 159 -11.57 -15.41 -11.74
C GLY A 159 -11.03 -14.28 -12.63
N VAL A 160 -10.97 -13.04 -12.13
CA VAL A 160 -10.43 -11.88 -12.87
C VAL A 160 -9.25 -11.27 -12.15
N LYS A 161 -8.34 -10.65 -12.91
CA LYS A 161 -7.21 -9.90 -12.38
C LYS A 161 -7.69 -8.54 -11.85
N VAL A 162 -7.62 -8.34 -10.54
CA VAL A 162 -8.14 -7.13 -9.85
C VAL A 162 -7.05 -6.14 -9.46
N ALA A 163 -5.81 -6.60 -9.28
CA ALA A 163 -4.67 -5.74 -8.97
C ALA A 163 -3.37 -6.30 -9.56
N SER A 164 -2.40 -5.43 -9.83
CA SER A 164 -1.09 -5.83 -10.37
C SER A 164 0.00 -4.87 -9.93
N ALA A 165 1.19 -5.40 -9.71
CA ALA A 165 2.42 -4.63 -9.56
C ALA A 165 3.59 -5.31 -10.29
N GLY A 166 4.55 -4.53 -10.77
CA GLY A 166 5.75 -5.08 -11.37
C GLY A 166 6.59 -5.86 -10.34
N LEU A 167 7.23 -6.95 -10.76
CA LEU A 167 8.05 -7.77 -9.86
C LEU A 167 9.17 -6.99 -9.16
N ARG A 168 9.66 -5.93 -9.81
CA ARG A 168 10.78 -5.10 -9.36
C ARG A 168 10.35 -3.86 -8.56
N THR A 169 9.07 -3.74 -8.20
CA THR A 169 8.55 -2.60 -7.43
C THR A 169 8.27 -3.02 -5.98
N LEU A 170 8.28 -2.06 -5.05
CA LEU A 170 7.91 -2.33 -3.65
C LEU A 170 6.48 -2.89 -3.52
N PRO A 171 5.45 -2.36 -4.21
CA PRO A 171 4.13 -3.00 -4.22
C PRO A 171 4.17 -4.47 -4.69
N GLY A 172 5.02 -4.78 -5.67
CA GLY A 172 5.26 -6.15 -6.12
C GLY A 172 5.86 -7.04 -5.03
N ALA A 173 6.85 -6.52 -4.28
CA ALA A 173 7.45 -7.21 -3.14
C ALA A 173 6.41 -7.54 -2.06
N LEU A 174 5.56 -6.57 -1.68
CA LEU A 174 4.56 -6.76 -0.63
C LEU A 174 3.44 -7.72 -1.04
N LEU A 175 3.04 -7.72 -2.32
CA LEU A 175 2.13 -8.73 -2.85
C LEU A 175 2.78 -10.12 -2.84
N LEU A 176 4.02 -10.23 -3.32
CA LEU A 176 4.75 -11.49 -3.36
C LEU A 176 4.97 -12.06 -1.97
N ALA A 177 5.22 -11.22 -0.97
CA ALA A 177 5.41 -11.61 0.43
C ALA A 177 4.17 -12.30 1.01
N GLN A 178 2.98 -11.91 0.58
CA GLN A 178 1.72 -12.53 1.03
C GLN A 178 1.48 -13.89 0.36
N GLY A 179 1.91 -14.06 -0.90
CA GLY A 179 1.72 -15.29 -1.66
C GLY A 179 2.82 -16.34 -1.48
N ALA A 180 4.09 -15.92 -1.46
CA ALA A 180 5.27 -16.77 -1.43
C ALA A 180 6.37 -16.19 -0.52
N PRO A 181 6.12 -16.05 0.80
CA PRO A 181 7.12 -15.57 1.76
C PRO A 181 8.39 -16.44 1.81
N GLU A 182 8.30 -17.70 1.41
CA GLU A 182 9.39 -18.67 1.38
C GLU A 182 10.42 -18.41 0.26
N LEU A 183 10.07 -17.59 -0.74
CA LEU A 183 10.90 -17.42 -1.93
C LEU A 183 12.20 -16.63 -1.64
N ALA A 184 12.19 -15.75 -0.63
CA ALA A 184 13.36 -15.04 -0.15
C ALA A 184 13.19 -14.66 1.32
N PRO A 185 14.26 -14.62 2.14
CA PRO A 185 14.17 -14.23 3.54
C PRO A 185 13.48 -12.87 3.76
N GLN A 186 13.74 -11.91 2.88
CA GLN A 186 13.13 -10.57 2.94
C GLN A 186 11.62 -10.63 2.75
N LEU A 187 11.10 -11.53 1.92
CA LEU A 187 9.65 -11.69 1.73
C LEU A 187 8.99 -12.25 2.99
N GLY A 188 9.66 -13.17 3.69
CA GLY A 188 9.23 -13.66 5.00
C GLY A 188 9.09 -12.55 6.05
N GLU A 189 10.07 -11.63 6.12
CA GLU A 189 9.99 -10.49 7.03
C GLU A 189 8.96 -9.45 6.57
N LEU A 190 8.89 -9.12 5.28
CA LEU A 190 7.88 -8.21 4.72
C LEU A 190 6.45 -8.72 4.98
N LYS A 191 6.22 -10.03 4.98
CA LYS A 191 4.93 -10.61 5.34
C LYS A 191 4.54 -10.29 6.78
N LYS A 192 5.47 -10.43 7.74
CA LYS A 192 5.23 -10.09 9.15
C LYS A 192 4.94 -8.59 9.32
N VAL A 193 5.71 -7.75 8.63
CA VAL A 193 5.51 -6.30 8.60
C VAL A 193 4.12 -5.96 8.07
N MET A 194 3.66 -6.63 7.01
CA MET A 194 2.31 -6.46 6.47
C MET A 194 1.21 -6.89 7.46
N GLU A 195 1.38 -8.01 8.16
CA GLU A 195 0.43 -8.47 9.18
C GLU A 195 0.32 -7.46 10.34
N GLU A 196 1.45 -6.92 10.80
CA GLU A 196 1.46 -5.89 11.85
C GLU A 196 0.93 -4.54 11.35
N PHE A 197 1.20 -4.16 10.09
CA PHE A 197 0.63 -2.97 9.47
C PHE A 197 -0.90 -3.01 9.49
N VAL A 198 -1.49 -4.15 9.11
CA VAL A 198 -2.95 -4.34 9.11
C VAL A 198 -3.50 -4.27 10.54
N ALA A 199 -2.80 -4.86 11.52
CA ALA A 199 -3.22 -4.79 12.92
C ALA A 199 -3.19 -3.33 13.46
N ARG A 200 -2.17 -2.56 13.10
CA ARG A 200 -2.06 -1.13 13.46
C ARG A 200 -3.07 -0.27 12.73
N PHE A 201 -3.38 -0.57 11.46
CA PHE A 201 -4.46 0.09 10.74
C PHE A 201 -5.81 -0.10 11.46
N ALA A 202 -6.12 -1.34 11.82
CA ALA A 202 -7.38 -1.68 12.51
C ALA A 202 -7.53 -1.04 13.90
N SER A 203 -6.44 -0.60 14.53
CA SER A 203 -6.49 0.09 15.83
C SER A 203 -6.75 1.60 15.72
N ILE A 204 -6.51 2.20 14.55
CA ILE A 204 -6.72 3.64 14.31
C ILE A 204 -7.88 3.94 13.36
N SER A 205 -8.38 2.93 12.63
CA SER A 205 -9.44 3.08 11.64
C SER A 205 -10.78 2.55 12.16
N ALA A 206 -11.87 3.17 11.72
CA ALA A 206 -13.22 2.65 11.94
C ALA A 206 -13.61 1.57 10.91
N CYS A 207 -12.82 1.35 9.86
CA CYS A 207 -13.03 0.32 8.85
C CYS A 207 -12.86 -1.08 9.49
N ARG A 208 -13.92 -1.91 9.47
CA ARG A 208 -13.95 -3.26 10.06
C ARG A 208 -14.39 -4.32 9.06
#